data_AF-A0A2V7DF86-F1
#
_entry.id   AF-A0A2V7DF86-F1
#
_cell.length_a   1.000
_cell.length_b   1.000
_cell.length_c   1.000
_cell.angle_alpha   90.00
_cell.angle_beta   90.00
_cell.angle_gamma   90.00
#
_symmetry.space_group_name_H-M   'P 1'
#
loop_
_entity.id
_entity.type
_entity.pdbx_description
1 polymer ?
#
loop_
_entity_poly.entity_id
_entity_poly.type
_entity_poly.pdbx_seq_one_letter_code
_entity_poly.pdbx_strand_id
1 'polypeptide(L)'
;PTIFFKSAFDFDEEDEPAEEITEASEIADHQAYAVTTGAEDLLALAQARLPEAHLNVHYRSRDPRLIAFSNAAFYGNRLQIPQAATPIRVDGAPALSLVRVDGRYSSARVNQREAEAVVKCIRSIWAGGVPCPTLGVVTFNEPQQQLILDLLDDLARRDPAFSTRYSQELARQDEGQDVGFFVKNLEAVQGDERDVMLFSTTYGPREDRPFSRAFLGPLNQAGGERRLNVAISRAKLWVRIFTSLPIEQVADAMSSDTVPTGQGLGRAMLQLYLLYAEAVTRGSDEAARAILERAVRVSGYVMDPAESRGTEDSEFEVDVAEKIRTRLGYRVDPQVGSGAFRIDLAVRHPEDHGCYVLGIECDGRAYHTAPTARAYDLWRQRILEDRGWRIHRIWSTAWRQDPEGELEKIERVMREQLAARRQTKEQIGIRDIQESLDTVSLPGSADHELNGNDGAKPAAVPRAVEIPNGGGVNGASATEPSGPQRAVGVPNDPVAAGPAPQRRSPARLSSRPASQQGRAGDKLTASIAEELPTTAWKCPKCSARSKLEIGRYGPFLKCATSGCQHNVSVEVGVLGKVLQALGITCPKCGAQTVAAQGPLGKFVGCSKYPQCRAGRSWLELRDEVGRGRR
;
A
#
# COMPACT_ATOMS: atom_id res chain seq x y z
N PRO A 1 11.87 -18.56 3.36
CA PRO A 1 12.30 -19.98 3.48
C PRO A 1 11.07 -20.89 3.67
N THR A 2 10.54 -21.45 2.57
CA THR A 2 9.27 -22.20 2.51
C THR A 2 9.43 -23.64 2.03
N ILE A 3 10.65 -24.19 2.08
CA ILE A 3 10.95 -25.53 1.54
C ILE A 3 11.02 -26.62 2.63
N PHE A 4 10.92 -26.24 3.92
CA PHE A 4 11.16 -27.16 5.04
C PHE A 4 10.17 -28.34 5.12
N PHE A 5 8.93 -28.19 4.66
CA PHE A 5 7.89 -29.23 4.78
C PHE A 5 7.77 -30.17 3.58
N LYS A 6 8.50 -29.92 2.47
CA LYS A 6 8.40 -30.77 1.28
C LYS A 6 9.28 -32.01 1.31
N SER A 7 10.18 -32.15 2.28
CA SER A 7 11.21 -33.20 2.27
C SER A 7 11.17 -34.15 3.47
N ALA A 8 10.11 -34.12 4.28
CA ALA A 8 10.09 -34.85 5.57
C ALA A 8 9.09 -36.02 5.64
N PHE A 9 8.44 -36.38 4.53
CA PHE A 9 7.44 -37.46 4.52
C PHE A 9 7.61 -38.38 3.30
N ASP A 10 8.81 -38.94 3.14
CA ASP A 10 8.97 -40.25 2.51
C ASP A 10 9.18 -41.22 3.67
N PHE A 11 8.11 -41.85 4.15
CA PHE A 11 8.22 -43.06 4.96
C PHE A 11 8.21 -44.23 3.97
N ASP A 12 9.31 -44.96 3.93
CA ASP A 12 9.44 -46.20 3.16
C ASP A 12 8.32 -47.18 3.56
N GLU A 13 7.57 -47.66 2.56
CA GLU A 13 6.65 -48.79 2.70
C GLU A 13 7.46 -50.06 3.01
N GLU A 14 7.63 -50.38 4.30
CA GLU A 14 8.03 -51.73 4.72
C GLU A 14 6.98 -52.29 5.71
N ASP A 15 6.19 -53.24 5.19
CA ASP A 15 5.49 -54.35 5.84
C ASP A 15 5.02 -54.19 7.31
N GLU A 16 3.74 -53.83 7.50
CA GLU A 16 2.97 -54.24 8.69
C GLU A 16 1.71 -55.04 8.30
N PRO A 17 1.34 -56.08 9.07
CA PRO A 17 0.28 -57.00 8.69
C PRO A 17 -1.11 -56.37 8.84
N ALA A 18 -1.99 -56.71 7.90
CA ALA A 18 -3.37 -56.25 7.82
C ALA A 18 -4.19 -56.64 9.07
N GLU A 19 -4.44 -55.68 9.96
CA GLU A 19 -5.60 -55.73 10.87
C GLU A 19 -6.84 -55.18 10.14
N GLU A 20 -8.03 -55.71 10.46
CA GLU A 20 -9.31 -55.33 9.83
C GLU A 20 -9.64 -53.84 10.07
N ILE A 21 -9.33 -53.01 9.08
CA ILE A 21 -9.70 -51.60 9.04
C ILE A 21 -11.17 -51.51 8.60
N THR A 22 -12.02 -50.91 9.43
CA THR A 22 -13.43 -50.63 9.08
C THR A 22 -13.51 -49.45 8.09
N GLU A 23 -14.46 -49.46 7.16
CA GLU A 23 -14.67 -48.40 6.13
C GLU A 23 -14.77 -46.98 6.72
N ALA A 24 -15.16 -46.84 8.00
CA ALA A 24 -15.22 -45.54 8.69
C ALA A 24 -13.82 -44.96 9.02
N SER A 25 -12.81 -45.81 9.24
CA SER A 25 -11.43 -45.39 9.53
C SER A 25 -10.74 -44.87 8.27
N GLU A 26 -10.92 -45.55 7.13
CA GLU A 26 -10.37 -45.09 5.84
C GLU A 26 -10.92 -43.73 5.42
N ILE A 27 -12.22 -43.46 5.66
CA ILE A 27 -12.81 -42.15 5.34
C ILE A 27 -12.25 -41.04 6.24
N ALA A 28 -12.03 -41.32 7.52
CA ALA A 28 -11.45 -40.36 8.47
C ALA A 28 -9.97 -40.07 8.17
N ASP A 29 -9.19 -41.10 7.83
CA ASP A 29 -7.79 -40.98 7.46
C ASP A 29 -7.61 -40.33 6.10
N HIS A 30 -8.44 -40.64 5.10
CA HIS A 30 -8.43 -39.93 3.81
C HIS A 30 -8.86 -38.47 3.93
N GLN A 31 -9.82 -38.13 4.81
CA GLN A 31 -10.15 -36.73 5.09
C GLN A 31 -9.03 -36.01 5.83
N ALA A 32 -8.35 -36.66 6.78
CA ALA A 32 -7.17 -36.10 7.43
C ALA A 32 -5.99 -35.92 6.46
N TYR A 33 -5.80 -36.86 5.52
CA TYR A 33 -4.76 -36.82 4.50
C TYR A 33 -5.03 -35.75 3.42
N ALA A 34 -6.29 -35.57 3.01
CA ALA A 34 -6.70 -34.51 2.08
C ALA A 34 -6.56 -33.10 2.69
N VAL A 35 -6.81 -32.96 4.00
CA VAL A 35 -6.64 -31.70 4.73
C VAL A 35 -5.15 -31.35 4.93
N THR A 36 -4.28 -32.36 5.11
CA THR A 36 -2.82 -32.15 5.29
C THR A 36 -2.08 -31.88 3.98
N THR A 37 -2.50 -32.47 2.85
CA THR A 37 -1.85 -32.27 1.54
C THR A 37 -2.16 -30.93 0.88
N GLY A 38 -3.18 -30.20 1.32
CA GLY A 38 -3.59 -28.90 0.78
C GLY A 38 -3.24 -27.66 1.61
N ALA A 39 -2.73 -27.83 2.84
CA ALA A 39 -2.44 -26.70 3.73
C ALA A 39 -1.10 -26.03 3.38
N GLU A 40 -1.10 -24.70 3.17
CA GLU A 40 0.10 -23.93 2.83
C GLU A 40 1.06 -23.74 4.01
N ASP A 41 0.54 -23.77 5.24
CA ASP A 41 1.30 -23.65 6.48
C ASP A 41 0.60 -24.34 7.68
N LEU A 42 1.34 -24.47 8.79
CA LEU A 42 0.85 -25.12 10.01
C LEU A 42 -0.35 -24.39 10.63
N LEU A 43 -0.47 -23.08 10.43
CA LEU A 43 -1.57 -22.29 10.97
C LEU A 43 -2.87 -22.62 10.22
N ALA A 44 -2.82 -22.71 8.89
CA ALA A 44 -3.94 -23.12 8.05
C ALA A 44 -4.45 -24.51 8.42
N LEU A 45 -3.53 -25.44 8.73
CA LEU A 45 -3.88 -26.77 9.22
C LEU A 45 -4.54 -26.72 10.62
N ALA A 46 -3.99 -25.90 11.52
CA ALA A 46 -4.48 -25.75 12.89
C ALA A 46 -5.88 -25.12 12.95
N GLN A 47 -6.21 -24.17 12.07
CA GLN A 47 -7.52 -23.50 12.00
C GLN A 47 -8.68 -24.49 11.79
N ALA A 48 -8.44 -25.62 11.11
CA ALA A 48 -9.46 -26.65 10.91
C ALA A 48 -9.75 -27.49 12.18
N ARG A 49 -8.89 -27.42 13.20
CA ARG A 49 -8.92 -28.33 14.35
C ARG A 49 -8.92 -27.63 15.71
N LEU A 50 -8.49 -26.37 15.77
CA LEU A 50 -8.36 -25.60 17.00
C LEU A 50 -9.28 -24.37 16.96
N PRO A 51 -9.81 -23.93 18.12
CA PRO A 51 -10.57 -22.70 18.20
C PRO A 51 -9.68 -21.49 17.88
N GLU A 52 -10.22 -20.57 17.09
CA GLU A 52 -9.53 -19.33 16.74
C GLU A 52 -9.66 -18.29 17.86
N ALA A 53 -8.56 -17.62 18.20
CA ALA A 53 -8.54 -16.46 19.07
C ALA A 53 -8.09 -15.24 18.25
N HIS A 54 -8.98 -14.26 18.07
CA HIS A 54 -8.68 -13.07 17.30
C HIS A 54 -8.13 -11.93 18.18
N LEU A 55 -7.07 -11.27 17.70
CA LEU A 55 -6.58 -10.03 18.28
C LEU A 55 -7.37 -8.87 17.68
N ASN A 56 -8.34 -8.38 18.43
CA ASN A 56 -9.35 -7.44 17.92
C ASN A 56 -8.98 -5.97 18.07
N VAL A 57 -7.73 -5.60 18.33
CA VAL A 57 -7.38 -4.20 18.57
C VAL A 57 -6.25 -3.73 17.66
N HIS A 58 -6.46 -2.58 17.03
CA HIS A 58 -5.50 -1.96 16.13
C HIS A 58 -4.82 -0.74 16.75
N TYR A 59 -3.53 -0.86 17.09
CA TYR A 59 -2.77 0.24 17.71
C TYR A 59 -1.93 1.07 16.74
N ARG A 60 -1.63 0.53 15.54
CA ARG A 60 -0.63 1.11 14.63
C ARG A 60 -1.04 2.48 14.11
N SER A 61 -2.25 2.59 13.57
CA SER A 61 -2.71 3.82 12.93
C SER A 61 -3.23 4.78 13.98
N ARG A 62 -2.62 5.96 14.05
CA ARG A 62 -3.01 7.06 14.95
C ARG A 62 -4.37 7.64 14.56
N ASP A 63 -4.63 7.78 13.26
CA ASP A 63 -5.92 8.24 12.75
C ASP A 63 -6.80 7.05 12.32
N PRO A 64 -8.05 6.94 12.83
CA PRO A 64 -8.95 5.83 12.51
C PRO A 64 -9.25 5.68 11.01
N ARG A 65 -9.25 6.78 10.25
CA ARG A 65 -9.57 6.78 8.82
C ARG A 65 -8.56 5.97 8.00
N LEU A 66 -7.35 5.76 8.51
CA LEU A 66 -6.32 4.96 7.84
C LEU A 66 -6.65 3.47 7.80
N ILE A 67 -7.29 2.95 8.85
CA ILE A 67 -7.59 1.52 8.98
C ILE A 67 -9.08 1.20 8.77
N ALA A 68 -9.96 2.20 8.83
CA ALA A 68 -11.41 2.01 8.74
C ALA A 68 -11.83 1.19 7.50
N PHE A 69 -11.25 1.49 6.33
CA PHE A 69 -11.51 0.69 5.13
C PHE A 69 -11.05 -0.75 5.28
N SER A 70 -9.83 -0.97 5.77
CA SER A 70 -9.33 -2.33 5.98
C SER A 70 -10.21 -3.10 6.96
N ASN A 71 -10.61 -2.47 8.07
CA ASN A 71 -11.49 -3.05 9.07
C ASN A 71 -12.82 -3.51 8.45
N ALA A 72 -13.44 -2.65 7.65
CA ALA A 72 -14.68 -2.97 6.94
C ALA A 72 -14.48 -4.11 5.92
N ALA A 73 -13.49 -3.98 5.03
CA ALA A 73 -13.29 -4.87 3.89
C ALA A 73 -12.66 -6.23 4.23
N PHE A 74 -11.86 -6.31 5.30
CA PHE A 74 -11.03 -7.50 5.59
C PHE A 74 -11.18 -8.05 7.00
N TYR A 75 -11.91 -7.35 7.88
CA TYR A 75 -12.13 -7.81 9.26
C TYR A 75 -13.60 -7.76 9.67
N GLY A 76 -14.51 -7.39 8.77
CA GLY A 76 -15.94 -7.31 9.05
C GLY A 76 -16.26 -6.38 10.23
N ASN A 77 -15.53 -5.27 10.36
CA ASN A 77 -15.61 -4.30 11.47
C ASN A 77 -15.28 -4.86 12.87
N ARG A 78 -14.69 -6.06 12.98
CA ARG A 78 -14.32 -6.65 14.28
C ARG A 78 -13.17 -5.94 14.98
N LEU A 79 -12.31 -5.20 14.24
CA LEU A 79 -11.22 -4.46 14.88
C LEU A 79 -11.76 -3.25 15.64
N GLN A 80 -11.37 -3.18 16.91
CA GLN A 80 -11.53 -2.05 17.80
C GLN A 80 -10.39 -1.07 17.54
N ILE A 81 -10.75 0.18 17.22
CA ILE A 81 -9.82 1.20 16.78
C ILE A 81 -9.89 2.35 17.79
N PRO A 82 -8.79 2.63 18.53
CA PRO A 82 -8.75 3.77 19.43
C PRO A 82 -8.98 5.08 18.66
N GLN A 83 -9.98 5.84 19.07
CA GLN A 83 -10.28 7.14 18.48
C GLN A 83 -9.18 8.14 18.86
N ALA A 84 -8.77 9.01 17.93
CA ALA A 84 -7.92 10.15 18.25
C ALA A 84 -8.77 11.35 18.71
N ALA A 85 -8.31 12.06 19.75
CA ALA A 85 -8.99 13.27 20.23
C ALA A 85 -8.90 14.41 19.21
N THR A 86 -7.81 14.45 18.44
CA THR A 86 -7.57 15.46 17.40
C THR A 86 -7.28 14.72 16.10
N PRO A 87 -8.10 14.89 15.05
CA PRO A 87 -7.83 14.29 13.76
C PRO A 87 -6.52 14.81 13.17
N ILE A 88 -5.74 13.93 12.54
CA ILE A 88 -4.51 14.36 11.87
C ILE A 88 -4.88 15.14 10.61
N ARG A 89 -4.25 16.31 10.44
CA ARG A 89 -4.34 17.18 9.27
C ARG A 89 -2.94 17.49 8.74
N VAL A 90 -2.74 17.37 7.43
CA VAL A 90 -1.47 17.60 6.74
C VAL A 90 -1.74 18.52 5.56
N ASP A 91 -1.17 19.73 5.57
CA ASP A 91 -1.45 20.77 4.56
C ASP A 91 -2.96 21.04 4.38
N GLY A 92 -3.72 21.02 5.47
CA GLY A 92 -5.19 21.16 5.47
C GLY A 92 -5.97 19.89 5.09
N ALA A 93 -5.32 18.90 4.47
CA ALA A 93 -5.92 17.63 4.08
C ALA A 93 -6.02 16.65 5.28
N PRO A 94 -7.00 15.73 5.28
CA PRO A 94 -7.10 14.67 6.29
C PRO A 94 -5.95 13.64 6.21
N ALA A 95 -5.81 12.85 7.27
CA ALA A 95 -4.79 11.80 7.38
C ALA A 95 -4.79 10.80 6.22
N LEU A 96 -5.96 10.47 5.68
CA LEU A 96 -6.08 9.74 4.42
C LEU A 96 -6.54 10.73 3.36
N SER A 97 -5.72 10.97 2.33
CA SER A 97 -6.10 11.86 1.24
C SER A 97 -5.72 11.32 -0.14
N LEU A 98 -6.51 11.70 -1.14
CA LEU A 98 -6.34 11.32 -2.54
C LEU A 98 -6.16 12.57 -3.40
N VAL A 99 -5.12 12.55 -4.22
CA VAL A 99 -4.78 13.58 -5.19
C VAL A 99 -5.02 13.00 -6.58
N ARG A 100 -6.02 13.53 -7.28
CA ARG A 100 -6.24 13.25 -8.70
C ARG A 100 -5.12 13.91 -9.50
N VAL A 101 -4.37 13.12 -10.25
CA VAL A 101 -3.31 13.57 -11.15
C VAL A 101 -3.83 13.37 -12.57
N ASP A 102 -3.75 14.40 -13.42
CA ASP A 102 -4.09 14.27 -14.84
C ASP A 102 -2.95 13.60 -15.64
N GLY A 103 -2.54 12.42 -15.21
CA GLY A 103 -1.48 11.62 -15.81
C GLY A 103 -1.96 10.75 -16.96
N ARG A 104 -1.02 10.22 -17.73
CA ARG A 104 -1.27 9.21 -18.77
C ARG A 104 -0.38 8.01 -18.53
N TYR A 105 -0.94 6.82 -18.73
CA TYR A 105 -0.20 5.57 -18.65
C TYR A 105 0.47 5.28 -19.99
N SER A 106 1.79 5.35 -20.00
CA SER A 106 2.61 5.22 -21.21
C SER A 106 2.89 3.77 -21.60
N SER A 107 3.43 3.57 -22.80
CA SER A 107 3.92 2.26 -23.27
C SER A 107 5.07 1.71 -22.42
N ALA A 108 5.86 2.58 -21.79
CA ALA A 108 6.90 2.22 -20.83
C ALA A 108 6.34 1.68 -19.49
N ARG A 109 5.00 1.59 -19.36
CA ARG A 109 4.29 1.13 -18.15
C ARG A 109 4.48 2.05 -16.95
N VAL A 110 4.62 3.34 -17.21
CA VAL A 110 4.79 4.38 -16.19
C VAL A 110 3.80 5.52 -16.39
N ASN A 111 3.53 6.24 -15.32
CA ASN A 111 2.80 7.50 -15.33
C ASN A 111 3.72 8.60 -14.78
N GLN A 112 4.25 9.40 -15.70
CA GLN A 112 5.24 10.43 -15.43
C GLN A 112 4.72 11.48 -14.44
N ARG A 113 3.51 11.99 -14.65
CA ARG A 113 2.92 13.03 -13.81
C ARG A 113 2.66 12.55 -12.38
N GLU A 114 2.26 11.28 -12.20
CA GLU A 114 2.14 10.71 -10.86
C GLU A 114 3.50 10.61 -10.15
N ALA A 115 4.54 10.15 -10.86
CA ALA A 115 5.88 10.03 -10.28
C ALA A 115 6.45 11.39 -9.86
N GLU A 116 6.28 12.41 -10.69
CA GLU A 116 6.67 13.79 -10.39
C GLU A 116 5.90 14.36 -9.18
N ALA A 117 4.60 14.09 -9.08
CA ALA A 117 3.79 14.51 -7.94
C ALA A 117 4.26 13.87 -6.62
N VAL A 118 4.61 12.58 -6.65
CA VAL A 118 5.19 11.87 -5.51
C VAL A 118 6.53 12.50 -5.10
N VAL A 119 7.46 12.72 -6.05
CA VAL A 119 8.77 13.32 -5.75
C VAL A 119 8.63 14.74 -5.21
N LYS A 120 7.70 15.54 -5.75
CA LYS A 120 7.37 16.87 -5.22
C LYS A 120 6.88 16.79 -3.76
N CYS A 121 6.03 15.82 -3.45
CA CYS A 121 5.55 15.60 -2.08
C CYS A 121 6.69 15.18 -1.14
N ILE A 122 7.56 14.24 -1.55
CA ILE A 122 8.74 13.82 -0.78
C ILE A 122 9.63 15.02 -0.46
N ARG A 123 9.94 15.85 -1.47
CA ARG A 123 10.72 17.08 -1.29
C ARG A 123 10.07 18.02 -0.28
N SER A 124 8.74 18.19 -0.32
CA SER A 124 8.02 19.02 0.64
C SER A 124 8.12 18.49 2.07
N ILE A 125 7.94 17.18 2.26
CA ILE A 125 8.05 16.53 3.58
C ILE A 125 9.46 16.73 4.15
N TRP A 126 10.48 16.49 3.32
CA TRP A 126 11.88 16.58 3.74
C TRP A 126 12.41 17.99 3.93
N ALA A 127 11.78 18.98 3.28
CA ALA A 127 12.00 20.39 3.52
C ALA A 127 11.31 20.90 4.80
N GLY A 128 10.37 20.12 5.36
CA GLY A 128 9.69 20.44 6.61
C GLY A 128 10.58 20.36 7.87
N GLY A 129 9.99 20.72 9.01
CA GLY A 129 10.68 20.76 10.30
C GLY A 129 11.05 19.40 10.89
N VAL A 130 11.83 19.43 11.97
CA VAL A 130 12.22 18.25 12.77
C VAL A 130 11.20 18.08 13.92
N PRO A 131 10.75 16.86 14.26
CA PRO A 131 11.16 15.58 13.68
C PRO A 131 10.50 15.27 12.35
N CYS A 132 11.31 14.82 11.38
CA CYS A 132 10.79 14.34 10.10
C CYS A 132 10.19 12.95 10.27
N PRO A 133 8.96 12.70 9.78
CA PRO A 133 8.36 11.38 9.83
C PRO A 133 9.14 10.39 8.95
N THR A 134 9.15 9.12 9.34
CA THR A 134 9.61 8.03 8.47
C THR A 134 8.68 7.89 7.26
N LEU A 135 9.24 7.60 6.08
CA LEU A 135 8.52 7.70 4.82
C LEU A 135 8.69 6.46 3.95
N GLY A 136 7.59 5.97 3.38
CA GLY A 136 7.58 4.89 2.40
C GLY A 136 6.74 5.24 1.18
N VAL A 137 7.13 4.74 0.02
CA VAL A 137 6.39 4.90 -1.24
C VAL A 137 6.03 3.52 -1.78
N VAL A 138 4.76 3.35 -2.14
CA VAL A 138 4.24 2.13 -2.78
C VAL A 138 3.78 2.45 -4.19
N THR A 139 4.29 1.69 -5.15
CA THR A 139 3.82 1.73 -6.54
C THR A 139 3.10 0.43 -6.90
N PHE A 140 2.19 0.48 -7.86
CA PHE A 140 1.45 -0.72 -8.26
C PHE A 140 2.22 -1.59 -9.26
N ASN A 141 3.33 -1.08 -9.80
CA ASN A 141 4.25 -1.86 -10.61
C ASN A 141 5.73 -1.45 -10.39
N GLU A 142 6.63 -2.32 -10.83
CA GLU A 142 8.09 -2.12 -10.74
C GLU A 142 8.61 -1.01 -11.68
N PRO A 143 8.15 -0.84 -12.94
CA PRO A 143 8.61 0.26 -13.78
C PRO A 143 8.38 1.66 -13.18
N GLN A 144 7.23 1.88 -12.52
CA GLN A 144 6.94 3.14 -11.82
C GLN A 144 7.83 3.33 -10.60
N GLN A 145 8.09 2.25 -9.85
CA GLN A 145 9.05 2.28 -8.74
C GLN A 145 10.40 2.81 -9.23
N GLN A 146 10.88 2.26 -10.36
CA GLN A 146 12.15 2.66 -10.94
C GLN A 146 12.14 4.12 -11.40
N LEU A 147 11.06 4.58 -12.05
CA LEU A 147 10.94 5.98 -12.47
C LEU A 147 11.01 6.95 -11.28
N ILE A 148 10.33 6.64 -10.17
CA ILE A 148 10.38 7.48 -8.97
C ILE A 148 11.79 7.53 -8.39
N LEU A 149 12.49 6.39 -8.30
CA LEU A 149 13.89 6.34 -7.86
C LEU A 149 14.79 7.19 -8.76
N ASP A 150 14.60 7.11 -10.08
CA ASP A 150 15.38 7.89 -11.05
C ASP A 150 15.17 9.40 -10.88
N LEU A 151 13.93 9.83 -10.67
CA LEU A 151 13.59 11.23 -10.42
C LEU A 151 14.17 11.73 -9.08
N LEU A 152 14.23 10.88 -8.05
CA LEU A 152 14.87 11.21 -6.77
C LEU A 152 16.38 11.36 -6.92
N ASP A 153 17.04 10.45 -7.63
CA ASP A 153 18.47 10.53 -7.95
C ASP A 153 18.80 11.81 -8.74
N ASP A 154 17.97 12.13 -9.74
CA ASP A 154 18.07 13.35 -10.54
C ASP A 154 17.94 14.60 -9.69
N LEU A 155 16.99 14.63 -8.75
CA LEU A 155 16.79 15.73 -7.82
C LEU A 155 17.99 15.86 -6.87
N ALA A 156 18.48 14.75 -6.31
CA ALA A 156 19.64 14.74 -5.43
C ALA A 156 20.92 15.22 -6.12
N ARG A 157 21.08 15.00 -7.43
CA ARG A 157 22.21 15.56 -8.20
C ARG A 157 22.13 17.07 -8.36
N ARG A 158 20.92 17.63 -8.39
CA ARG A 158 20.68 19.07 -8.62
C ARG A 158 20.58 19.88 -7.32
N ASP A 159 20.18 19.24 -6.22
CA ASP A 159 19.96 19.87 -4.91
C ASP A 159 20.79 19.16 -3.81
N PRO A 160 21.91 19.76 -3.36
CA PRO A 160 22.77 19.19 -2.32
C PRO A 160 22.09 19.05 -0.94
N ALA A 161 21.15 19.95 -0.60
CA ALA A 161 20.44 19.88 0.66
C ALA A 161 19.48 18.68 0.65
N PHE A 162 18.75 18.50 -0.45
CA PHE A 162 17.93 17.30 -0.66
C PHE A 162 18.79 16.03 -0.66
N SER A 163 19.94 16.02 -1.34
CA SER A 163 20.85 14.86 -1.37
C SER A 163 21.30 14.41 0.01
N THR A 164 21.64 15.36 0.87
CA THR A 164 22.05 15.11 2.26
C THR A 164 20.91 14.46 3.04
N ARG A 165 19.71 15.04 2.95
CA ARG A 165 18.51 14.52 3.62
C ARG A 165 18.11 13.15 3.08
N TYR A 166 18.14 12.95 1.77
CA TYR A 166 17.84 11.67 1.13
C TYR A 166 18.76 10.56 1.64
N SER A 167 20.06 10.83 1.73
CA SER A 167 21.05 9.88 2.25
C SER A 167 20.83 9.54 3.72
N GLN A 168 20.45 10.54 4.54
CA GLN A 168 20.12 10.34 5.95
C GLN A 168 18.87 9.49 6.13
N GLU A 169 17.80 9.78 5.39
CA GLU A 169 16.56 9.02 5.50
C GLU A 169 16.71 7.60 4.94
N LEU A 170 17.53 7.36 3.91
CA LEU A 170 17.85 6.00 3.44
C LEU A 170 18.57 5.16 4.50
N ALA A 171 19.44 5.78 5.31
CA ALA A 171 20.24 5.10 6.34
C ALA A 171 19.60 5.15 7.73
N ARG A 172 18.35 5.61 7.84
CA ARG A 172 17.70 5.85 9.13
C ARG A 172 17.44 4.55 9.87
N GLN A 173 17.91 4.50 11.12
CA GLN A 173 17.67 3.40 12.03
C GLN A 173 16.97 3.91 13.29
N ASP A 174 16.13 3.07 13.87
CA ASP A 174 15.44 3.32 15.14
C ASP A 174 15.53 2.05 15.98
N GLU A 175 16.08 2.16 17.19
CA GLU A 175 16.35 1.03 18.09
C GLU A 175 17.04 -0.18 17.42
N GLY A 176 17.94 0.07 16.46
CA GLY A 176 18.66 -0.97 15.71
C GLY A 176 17.86 -1.61 14.57
N GLN A 177 16.62 -1.18 14.34
CA GLN A 177 15.80 -1.58 13.20
C GLN A 177 15.98 -0.61 12.03
N ASP A 178 16.00 -1.15 10.80
CA ASP A 178 16.02 -0.35 9.57
C ASP A 178 14.62 0.23 9.31
N VAL A 179 14.48 1.53 9.57
CA VAL A 179 13.27 2.33 9.30
C VAL A 179 13.51 3.33 8.17
N GLY A 180 14.49 3.05 7.31
CA GLY A 180 14.93 3.92 6.24
C GLY A 180 13.84 4.18 5.19
N PHE A 181 13.99 5.26 4.43
CA PHE A 181 13.11 5.55 3.31
C PHE A 181 13.14 4.41 2.27
N PHE A 182 11.99 4.08 1.70
CA PHE A 182 11.91 3.11 0.59
C PHE A 182 10.91 3.51 -0.49
N VAL A 183 11.16 2.99 -1.70
CA VAL A 183 10.20 2.94 -2.80
C VAL A 183 10.09 1.48 -3.22
N LYS A 184 8.91 0.87 -3.07
CA LYS A 184 8.67 -0.55 -3.31
C LYS A 184 7.39 -0.75 -4.12
N ASN A 185 7.32 -1.81 -4.92
CA ASN A 185 6.09 -2.23 -5.56
C ASN A 185 5.18 -2.98 -4.55
N LEU A 186 3.89 -3.09 -4.87
CA LEU A 186 2.88 -3.70 -3.99
C LEU A 186 3.26 -5.08 -3.42
N GLU A 187 4.01 -5.89 -4.18
CA GLU A 187 4.42 -7.24 -3.78
C GLU A 187 5.55 -7.25 -2.74
N ALA A 188 6.36 -6.19 -2.66
CA ALA A 188 7.56 -6.13 -1.82
C ALA A 188 7.34 -5.46 -0.46
N VAL A 189 6.15 -4.91 -0.18
CA VAL A 189 5.84 -4.09 1.02
C VAL A 189 5.44 -4.96 2.22
N GLN A 190 6.10 -6.10 2.44
CA GLN A 190 5.81 -6.98 3.57
C GLN A 190 6.68 -6.62 4.78
N GLY A 191 6.08 -6.50 5.98
CA GLY A 191 6.79 -6.11 7.20
C GLY A 191 7.22 -4.63 7.29
N ASP A 192 7.28 -3.90 6.18
CA ASP A 192 7.61 -2.46 6.22
C ASP A 192 6.44 -1.57 6.70
N GLU A 193 6.71 -0.72 7.68
CA GLU A 193 5.78 0.28 8.20
C GLU A 193 6.46 1.62 8.32
N ARG A 194 5.75 2.71 8.02
CA ARG A 194 6.29 4.07 8.11
C ARG A 194 5.24 4.99 8.70
N ASP A 195 5.70 6.10 9.25
CA ASP A 195 4.80 7.16 9.72
C ASP A 195 3.94 7.66 8.56
N VAL A 196 4.55 7.79 7.39
CA VAL A 196 3.93 8.28 6.17
C VAL A 196 4.06 7.28 5.04
N MET A 197 2.95 6.99 4.36
CA MET A 197 2.94 6.17 3.15
C MET A 197 2.37 6.96 1.97
N LEU A 198 3.12 7.05 0.88
CA LEU A 198 2.67 7.61 -0.38
C LEU A 198 2.36 6.49 -1.37
N PHE A 199 1.27 6.61 -2.13
CA PHE A 199 0.89 5.64 -3.14
C PHE A 199 0.89 6.28 -4.53
N SER A 200 1.49 5.61 -5.52
CA SER A 200 1.26 5.91 -6.94
C SER A 200 0.55 4.73 -7.57
N THR A 201 -0.72 4.94 -7.95
CA THR A 201 -1.52 3.88 -8.59
C THR A 201 -0.99 3.48 -9.96
N THR A 202 -0.15 4.33 -10.58
CA THR A 202 0.52 4.14 -11.87
C THR A 202 -0.39 4.11 -13.09
N TYR A 203 -1.55 3.46 -12.98
CA TYR A 203 -2.43 3.20 -14.09
C TYR A 203 -3.36 4.39 -14.37
N GLY A 204 -3.88 4.45 -15.59
CA GLY A 204 -4.77 5.51 -16.03
C GLY A 204 -5.10 5.39 -17.51
N PRO A 205 -5.80 6.38 -18.09
CA PRO A 205 -5.96 6.48 -19.53
C PRO A 205 -4.60 6.50 -20.22
N ARG A 206 -4.49 5.89 -21.40
CA ARG A 206 -3.27 6.01 -22.20
C ARG A 206 -3.37 7.21 -23.13
N GLU A 207 -2.26 7.60 -23.72
CA GLU A 207 -2.23 8.64 -24.75
C GLU A 207 -3.06 8.25 -25.98
N ASP A 208 -3.07 6.95 -26.30
CA ASP A 208 -3.61 6.39 -27.54
C ASP A 208 -4.97 5.69 -27.39
N ARG A 209 -5.42 5.42 -26.15
CA ARG A 209 -6.62 4.62 -25.89
C ARG A 209 -7.21 4.86 -24.51
N PRO A 210 -8.53 4.63 -24.33
CA PRO A 210 -9.17 4.72 -23.02
C PRO A 210 -8.58 3.71 -22.02
N PHE A 211 -8.88 3.93 -20.74
CA PHE A 211 -8.49 3.03 -19.66
C PHE A 211 -9.06 1.62 -19.88
N SER A 212 -8.31 0.60 -19.45
CA SER A 212 -8.76 -0.79 -19.49
C SER A 212 -8.41 -1.51 -18.19
N ARG A 213 -9.40 -2.23 -17.64
CA ARG A 213 -9.32 -3.00 -16.40
C ARG A 213 -8.25 -4.09 -16.43
N ALA A 214 -7.83 -4.53 -17.62
CA ALA A 214 -6.83 -5.59 -17.78
C ALA A 214 -5.44 -5.18 -17.25
N PHE A 215 -5.15 -3.88 -17.15
CA PHE A 215 -3.81 -3.38 -16.85
C PHE A 215 -3.51 -3.15 -15.37
N LEU A 216 -4.35 -3.60 -14.44
CA LEU A 216 -4.16 -3.41 -12.99
C LEU A 216 -3.10 -4.34 -12.34
N GLY A 217 -2.33 -5.07 -13.16
CA GLY A 217 -1.12 -5.77 -12.73
C GLY A 217 -1.36 -6.80 -11.62
N PRO A 218 -0.57 -6.78 -10.52
CA PRO A 218 -0.67 -7.74 -9.41
C PRO A 218 -2.03 -7.76 -8.69
N LEU A 219 -2.84 -6.71 -8.82
CA LEU A 219 -4.19 -6.65 -8.22
C LEU A 219 -5.22 -7.48 -8.98
N ASN A 220 -4.94 -7.82 -10.26
CA ASN A 220 -5.77 -8.73 -11.05
C ASN A 220 -5.42 -10.20 -10.84
N GLN A 221 -4.44 -10.52 -10.01
CA GLN A 221 -4.03 -11.89 -9.71
C GLN A 221 -4.75 -12.39 -8.45
N ALA A 222 -4.80 -13.71 -8.27
CA ALA A 222 -5.29 -14.30 -7.02
C ALA A 222 -4.51 -13.73 -5.82
N GLY A 223 -5.23 -13.42 -4.72
CA GLY A 223 -4.68 -12.78 -3.54
C GLY A 223 -4.40 -11.28 -3.68
N GLY A 224 -4.86 -10.63 -4.76
CA GLY A 224 -4.67 -9.18 -4.97
C GLY A 224 -5.28 -8.35 -3.85
N GLU A 225 -6.41 -8.79 -3.29
CA GLU A 225 -7.08 -8.19 -2.15
C GLU A 225 -6.23 -8.25 -0.87
N ARG A 226 -5.50 -9.36 -0.64
CA ARG A 226 -4.57 -9.49 0.49
C ARG A 226 -3.37 -8.54 0.33
N ARG A 227 -2.82 -8.43 -0.88
CA ARG A 227 -1.73 -7.48 -1.19
C ARG A 227 -2.17 -6.04 -0.96
N LEU A 228 -3.39 -5.69 -1.37
CA LEU A 228 -3.97 -4.38 -1.13
C LEU A 228 -4.11 -4.10 0.37
N ASN A 229 -4.74 -5.00 1.13
CA ASN A 229 -4.90 -4.84 2.59
C ASN A 229 -3.56 -4.63 3.29
N VAL A 230 -2.57 -5.45 2.91
CA VAL A 230 -1.20 -5.34 3.40
C VAL A 230 -0.65 -3.94 3.17
N ALA A 231 -0.75 -3.40 1.96
CA ALA A 231 -0.15 -2.12 1.65
C ALA A 231 -0.85 -0.94 2.33
N ILE A 232 -2.18 -0.89 2.30
CA ILE A 232 -2.96 0.25 2.81
C ILE A 232 -2.95 0.36 4.33
N SER A 233 -2.55 -0.70 5.05
CA SER A 233 -2.47 -0.74 6.52
C SER A 233 -1.07 -0.41 7.09
N ARG A 234 -0.12 0.06 6.28
CA ARG A 234 1.28 0.31 6.69
C ARG A 234 1.59 1.68 7.26
N ALA A 235 0.66 2.62 7.17
CA ALA A 235 0.86 3.98 7.67
C ALA A 235 0.50 4.11 9.16
N LYS A 236 1.37 4.76 9.93
CA LYS A 236 1.11 5.11 11.33
C LYS A 236 0.41 6.47 11.46
N LEU A 237 0.80 7.48 10.69
CA LEU A 237 0.29 8.86 10.81
C LEU A 237 -0.62 9.28 9.66
N TRP A 238 -0.18 9.13 8.40
CA TRP A 238 -1.00 9.56 7.25
C TRP A 238 -0.60 8.88 5.93
N VAL A 239 -1.56 8.90 4.98
CA VAL A 239 -1.48 8.35 3.63
C VAL A 239 -1.87 9.41 2.61
N ARG A 240 -1.10 9.50 1.52
CA ARG A 240 -1.44 10.30 0.34
C ARG A 240 -1.41 9.41 -0.90
N ILE A 241 -2.52 9.37 -1.63
CA ILE A 241 -2.66 8.55 -2.84
C ILE A 241 -2.63 9.48 -4.06
N PHE A 242 -1.69 9.25 -4.97
CA PHE A 242 -1.63 9.92 -6.27
C PHE A 242 -2.19 8.97 -7.32
N THR A 243 -3.22 9.43 -8.04
CA THR A 243 -3.89 8.58 -9.02
C THR A 243 -4.40 9.32 -10.24
N SER A 244 -4.15 8.75 -11.41
CA SER A 244 -4.79 9.09 -12.68
C SER A 244 -5.84 8.08 -13.12
N LEU A 245 -6.20 7.13 -12.26
CA LEU A 245 -7.23 6.14 -12.57
C LEU A 245 -8.60 6.83 -12.68
N PRO A 246 -9.40 6.49 -13.70
CA PRO A 246 -10.83 6.72 -13.67
C PRO A 246 -11.44 5.70 -12.69
N ILE A 247 -11.51 6.07 -11.40
CA ILE A 247 -11.91 5.20 -10.28
C ILE A 247 -13.21 4.45 -10.59
N GLU A 248 -14.17 5.12 -11.22
CA GLU A 248 -15.49 4.61 -11.55
C GLU A 248 -15.42 3.46 -12.58
N GLN A 249 -14.35 3.38 -13.37
CA GLN A 249 -14.14 2.33 -14.38
C GLN A 249 -13.29 1.16 -13.88
N VAL A 250 -12.72 1.25 -12.67
CA VAL A 250 -11.81 0.22 -12.11
C VAL A 250 -12.54 -1.10 -11.89
N ALA A 251 -13.78 -1.05 -11.40
CA ALA A 251 -14.69 -2.18 -11.22
C ALA A 251 -16.15 -1.67 -11.25
N ASP A 252 -17.11 -2.56 -11.01
CA ASP A 252 -18.54 -2.21 -10.89
C ASP A 252 -19.01 -2.33 -9.42
N ALA A 253 -18.10 -2.13 -8.46
CA ALA A 253 -18.31 -2.48 -7.05
C ALA A 253 -19.42 -1.67 -6.38
N MET A 254 -19.69 -0.45 -6.85
CA MET A 254 -20.77 0.39 -6.37
C MET A 254 -22.12 0.08 -7.01
N SER A 255 -22.13 -0.54 -8.19
CA SER A 255 -23.32 -0.62 -9.06
C SER A 255 -23.87 -2.04 -9.22
N SER A 256 -23.04 -3.07 -9.00
CA SER A 256 -23.42 -4.47 -9.19
C SER A 256 -23.70 -5.16 -7.86
N ASP A 257 -24.89 -5.72 -7.65
CA ASP A 257 -25.19 -6.48 -6.42
C ASP A 257 -24.50 -7.84 -6.33
N THR A 258 -23.81 -8.25 -7.39
CA THR A 258 -23.06 -9.51 -7.40
C THR A 258 -21.73 -9.35 -6.67
N VAL A 259 -21.48 -10.19 -5.66
CA VAL A 259 -20.20 -10.24 -4.96
C VAL A 259 -19.12 -10.78 -5.91
N PRO A 260 -18.08 -10.00 -6.25
CA PRO A 260 -17.02 -10.46 -7.14
C PRO A 260 -16.18 -11.54 -6.45
N THR A 261 -15.92 -12.64 -7.13
CA THR A 261 -15.04 -13.71 -6.62
C THR A 261 -13.68 -13.71 -7.33
N GLY A 262 -12.67 -14.31 -6.67
CA GLY A 262 -11.32 -14.45 -7.21
C GLY A 262 -10.68 -13.13 -7.65
N GLN A 263 -10.22 -13.06 -8.90
CA GLN A 263 -9.53 -11.89 -9.47
C GLN A 263 -10.41 -10.62 -9.57
N GLY A 264 -11.74 -10.75 -9.43
CA GLY A 264 -12.67 -9.61 -9.39
C GLY A 264 -12.63 -8.85 -8.06
N LEU A 265 -12.35 -9.55 -6.96
CA LEU A 265 -12.43 -9.01 -5.60
C LEU A 265 -11.37 -7.95 -5.35
N GLY A 266 -10.11 -8.21 -5.72
CA GLY A 266 -9.01 -7.25 -5.55
C GLY A 266 -9.26 -5.90 -6.25
N ARG A 267 -9.84 -5.93 -7.46
CA ARG A 267 -10.23 -4.72 -8.20
C ARG A 267 -11.37 -3.97 -7.54
N ALA A 268 -12.39 -4.70 -7.09
CA ALA A 268 -13.52 -4.11 -6.39
C ALA A 268 -13.07 -3.43 -5.09
N MET A 269 -12.18 -4.07 -4.33
CA MET A 269 -11.60 -3.49 -3.11
C MET A 269 -10.73 -2.27 -3.42
N LEU A 270 -9.94 -2.29 -4.49
CA LEU A 270 -9.20 -1.09 -4.92
C LEU A 270 -10.15 0.06 -5.24
N GLN A 271 -11.19 -0.19 -6.04
CA GLN A 271 -12.17 0.84 -6.40
C GLN A 271 -12.80 1.45 -5.15
N LEU A 272 -13.31 0.62 -4.24
CA LEU A 272 -13.96 1.08 -3.02
C LEU A 272 -12.97 1.84 -2.12
N TYR A 273 -11.72 1.40 -2.02
CA TYR A 273 -10.70 2.10 -1.24
C TYR A 273 -10.41 3.50 -1.80
N LEU A 274 -10.27 3.62 -3.12
CA LEU A 274 -10.02 4.92 -3.76
C LEU A 274 -11.24 5.85 -3.64
N LEU A 275 -12.46 5.33 -3.78
CA LEU A 275 -13.69 6.10 -3.51
C LEU A 275 -13.77 6.56 -2.06
N TYR A 276 -13.42 5.69 -1.10
CA TYR A 276 -13.39 6.01 0.31
C TYR A 276 -12.37 7.13 0.59
N ALA A 277 -11.15 7.01 0.07
CA ALA A 277 -10.12 8.03 0.22
C ALA A 277 -10.56 9.38 -0.41
N GLU A 278 -11.24 9.35 -1.56
CA GLU A 278 -11.78 10.55 -2.19
C GLU A 278 -12.91 11.19 -1.35
N ALA A 279 -13.84 10.40 -0.82
CA ALA A 279 -14.90 10.88 0.07
C ALA A 279 -14.33 11.51 1.35
N VAL A 280 -13.34 10.86 1.97
CA VAL A 280 -12.64 11.40 3.14
C VAL A 280 -11.93 12.71 2.79
N THR A 281 -11.27 12.77 1.63
CA THR A 281 -10.59 14.00 1.16
C THR A 281 -11.55 15.17 1.01
N ARG A 282 -12.77 14.91 0.50
CA ARG A 282 -13.83 15.92 0.34
C ARG A 282 -14.57 16.24 1.64
N GLY A 283 -14.32 15.51 2.73
CA GLY A 283 -15.03 15.66 4.00
C GLY A 283 -16.48 15.18 3.95
N SER A 284 -16.79 14.24 3.08
CA SER A 284 -18.16 13.68 2.92
C SER A 284 -18.31 12.41 3.76
N ASP A 285 -18.64 12.57 5.04
CA ASP A 285 -18.74 11.47 6.00
C ASP A 285 -19.85 10.46 5.64
N GLU A 286 -20.97 10.93 5.09
CA GLU A 286 -22.08 10.07 4.63
C GLU A 286 -21.65 9.17 3.48
N ALA A 287 -20.93 9.72 2.51
CA ALA A 287 -20.41 8.97 1.37
C ALA A 287 -19.35 7.96 1.83
N ALA A 288 -18.45 8.38 2.72
CA ALA A 288 -17.44 7.51 3.30
C ALA A 288 -18.08 6.31 4.03
N ARG A 289 -19.12 6.55 4.84
CA ARG A 289 -19.86 5.50 5.56
C ARG A 289 -20.55 4.53 4.59
N ALA A 290 -21.24 5.04 3.57
CA ALA A 290 -21.90 4.20 2.57
C ALA A 290 -20.90 3.28 1.82
N ILE A 291 -19.70 3.77 1.54
CA ILE A 291 -18.63 2.99 0.91
C ILE A 291 -18.11 1.89 1.86
N LEU A 292 -17.94 2.18 3.15
CA LEU A 292 -17.53 1.17 4.13
C LEU A 292 -18.58 0.07 4.29
N GLU A 293 -19.86 0.42 4.41
CA GLU A 293 -20.97 -0.54 4.43
C GLU A 293 -21.02 -1.39 3.15
N ARG A 294 -20.68 -0.78 2.01
CA ARG A 294 -20.55 -1.50 0.76
C ARG A 294 -19.37 -2.46 0.77
N ALA A 295 -18.23 -2.05 1.31
CA ALA A 295 -17.04 -2.89 1.41
C ALA A 295 -17.29 -4.16 2.23
N VAL A 296 -17.99 -4.06 3.37
CA VAL A 296 -18.41 -5.21 4.19
C VAL A 296 -19.27 -6.21 3.40
N ARG A 297 -20.23 -5.70 2.61
CA ARG A 297 -21.09 -6.55 1.77
C ARG A 297 -20.29 -7.25 0.67
N VAL A 298 -19.40 -6.52 0.01
CA VAL A 298 -18.56 -7.04 -1.08
C VAL A 298 -17.51 -8.03 -0.57
N SER A 299 -17.08 -7.95 0.68
CA SER A 299 -16.16 -8.93 1.27
C SER A 299 -16.83 -10.24 1.68
N GLY A 300 -18.17 -10.30 1.68
CA GLY A 300 -18.94 -11.49 2.07
C GLY A 300 -19.02 -11.72 3.58
N TYR A 301 -18.70 -10.71 4.40
CA TYR A 301 -18.90 -10.84 5.84
C TYR A 301 -20.39 -10.73 6.17
N VAL A 302 -20.92 -11.73 6.86
CA VAL A 302 -22.25 -11.67 7.48
C VAL A 302 -22.08 -10.93 8.80
N MET A 303 -22.71 -9.76 8.92
CA MET A 303 -22.79 -9.05 10.19
C MET A 303 -23.71 -9.84 11.12
N ASP A 304 -23.27 -10.18 12.33
CA ASP A 304 -24.18 -10.60 13.38
C ASP A 304 -24.96 -9.36 13.88
N PRO A 305 -26.29 -9.32 13.75
CA PRO A 305 -27.10 -8.19 14.23
C PRO A 305 -26.93 -7.94 15.73
N ALA A 306 -26.49 -8.94 16.51
CA ALA A 306 -26.29 -8.82 17.95
C ALA A 306 -25.06 -7.98 18.33
N GLU A 307 -24.00 -7.97 17.51
CA GLU A 307 -22.76 -7.20 17.77
C GLU A 307 -22.89 -5.70 17.41
N SER A 308 -23.92 -5.32 16.64
CA SER A 308 -24.18 -3.93 16.22
C SER A 308 -25.07 -3.12 17.17
N ARG A 309 -25.56 -3.72 18.27
CA ARG A 309 -26.29 -2.94 19.28
C ARG A 309 -25.29 -2.18 20.15
N GLY A 310 -25.02 -0.94 19.73
CA GLY A 310 -24.51 0.08 20.64
C GLY A 310 -25.38 0.06 21.90
N THR A 311 -24.74 0.01 23.07
CA THR A 311 -25.44 0.13 24.34
C THR A 311 -26.19 1.45 24.33
N GLU A 312 -27.51 1.41 24.51
CA GLU A 312 -28.35 2.59 24.63
C GLU A 312 -27.76 3.53 25.69
N ASP A 313 -27.80 4.85 25.44
CA ASP A 313 -27.28 5.86 26.37
C ASP A 313 -27.93 5.67 27.75
N SER A 314 -27.12 5.66 28.81
CA SER A 314 -27.66 5.64 30.16
C SER A 314 -28.39 6.97 30.45
N GLU A 315 -29.53 6.96 31.15
CA GLU A 315 -30.18 8.19 31.63
C GLU A 315 -29.20 9.11 32.37
N PHE A 316 -28.21 8.52 33.05
CA PHE A 316 -27.12 9.24 33.70
C PHE A 316 -26.21 9.97 32.69
N GLU A 317 -25.80 9.31 31.61
CA GLU A 317 -24.97 9.93 30.55
C GLU A 317 -25.73 11.06 29.86
N VAL A 318 -27.02 10.88 29.62
CA VAL A 318 -27.89 11.90 29.03
C VAL A 318 -27.97 13.14 29.92
N ASP A 319 -28.18 12.97 31.24
CA ASP A 319 -28.22 14.09 32.19
C ASP A 319 -26.89 14.85 32.26
N VAL A 320 -25.76 14.11 32.31
CA VAL A 320 -24.42 14.72 32.28
C VAL A 320 -24.21 15.54 31.01
N ALA A 321 -24.51 14.95 29.84
CA ALA A 321 -24.35 15.62 28.56
C ALA A 321 -25.19 16.90 28.47
N GLU A 322 -26.44 16.84 28.93
CA GLU A 322 -27.35 17.98 28.87
C GLU A 322 -26.94 19.11 29.80
N LYS A 323 -26.47 18.79 31.02
CA LYS A 323 -25.94 19.83 31.92
C LYS A 323 -24.67 20.48 31.38
N ILE A 324 -23.76 19.73 30.75
CA ILE A 324 -22.59 20.31 30.10
C ILE A 324 -23.00 21.26 28.97
N ARG A 325 -23.97 20.86 28.13
CA ARG A 325 -24.48 21.71 27.03
C ARG A 325 -25.13 22.99 27.55
N THR A 326 -26.00 22.88 28.54
CA THR A 326 -26.83 24.01 29.00
C THR A 326 -26.11 24.92 29.98
N ARG A 327 -25.28 24.39 30.88
CA ARG A 327 -24.60 25.17 31.93
C ARG A 327 -23.20 25.64 31.52
N LEU A 328 -22.43 24.80 30.82
CA LEU A 328 -21.06 25.13 30.41
C LEU A 328 -20.98 25.63 28.96
N GLY A 329 -22.04 25.42 28.15
CA GLY A 329 -22.11 25.90 26.78
C GLY A 329 -21.25 25.10 25.77
N TYR A 330 -20.76 23.92 26.16
CA TYR A 330 -19.95 23.08 25.27
C TYR A 330 -20.80 22.05 24.51
N ARG A 331 -20.42 21.77 23.25
CA ARG A 331 -21.00 20.67 22.48
C ARG A 331 -20.44 19.34 22.98
N VAL A 332 -21.32 18.36 23.16
CA VAL A 332 -20.98 17.03 23.66
C VAL A 332 -21.57 15.97 22.73
N ASP A 333 -20.69 15.10 22.26
CA ASP A 333 -21.05 13.96 21.44
C ASP A 333 -21.03 12.69 22.29
N PRO A 334 -22.13 11.91 22.32
CA PRO A 334 -22.16 10.65 23.03
C PRO A 334 -21.48 9.52 22.21
N GLN A 335 -21.02 8.48 22.92
CA GLN A 335 -20.59 7.19 22.35
C GLN A 335 -19.51 7.30 21.26
N VAL A 336 -18.49 8.14 21.49
CA VAL A 336 -17.42 8.38 20.50
C VAL A 336 -16.37 7.25 20.51
N GLY A 337 -16.11 6.66 19.35
CA GLY A 337 -15.14 5.56 19.18
C GLY A 337 -15.82 4.21 18.95
N SER A 338 -15.07 3.10 19.06
CA SER A 338 -15.60 1.76 18.81
C SER A 338 -15.12 0.71 19.81
N GLY A 339 -15.95 -0.33 19.99
CA GLY A 339 -15.66 -1.47 20.86
C GLY A 339 -15.24 -1.05 22.26
N ALA A 340 -14.11 -1.58 22.74
CA ALA A 340 -13.63 -1.25 24.07
C ALA A 340 -13.10 0.17 24.21
N PHE A 341 -12.78 0.91 23.14
CA PHE A 341 -12.25 2.28 23.23
C PHE A 341 -13.34 3.35 23.09
N ARG A 342 -14.61 2.95 23.17
CA ARG A 342 -15.74 3.88 23.15
C ARG A 342 -15.69 4.77 24.38
N ILE A 343 -15.81 6.07 24.17
CA ILE A 343 -15.87 7.12 25.20
C ILE A 343 -17.33 7.52 25.33
N ASP A 344 -17.85 7.52 26.55
CA ASP A 344 -19.28 7.72 26.81
C ASP A 344 -19.72 9.11 26.34
N LEU A 345 -18.94 10.14 26.68
CA LEU A 345 -19.20 11.51 26.26
C LEU A 345 -17.90 12.22 25.84
N ALA A 346 -17.88 12.87 24.69
CA ALA A 346 -16.73 13.63 24.20
C ALA A 346 -17.08 15.12 24.05
N VAL A 347 -16.34 15.98 24.74
CA VAL A 347 -16.54 17.44 24.73
C VAL A 347 -15.73 18.05 23.58
N ARG A 348 -16.42 18.70 22.64
CA ARG A 348 -15.79 19.33 21.47
C ARG A 348 -15.06 20.63 21.82
N HIS A 349 -14.02 20.94 21.05
CA HIS A 349 -13.34 22.23 21.17
C HIS A 349 -14.26 23.38 20.70
N PRO A 350 -14.30 24.52 21.42
CA PRO A 350 -15.22 25.62 21.11
C PRO A 350 -14.95 26.28 19.75
N GLU A 351 -13.68 26.44 19.40
CA GLU A 351 -13.24 27.15 18.18
C GLU A 351 -12.80 26.18 17.05
N ASP A 352 -12.62 24.89 17.36
CA ASP A 352 -12.05 23.89 16.45
C ASP A 352 -12.94 22.65 16.45
N HIS A 353 -14.06 22.76 15.73
CA HIS A 353 -15.13 21.77 15.82
C HIS A 353 -14.72 20.36 15.37
N GLY A 354 -13.57 20.19 14.73
CA GLY A 354 -13.02 18.87 14.37
C GLY A 354 -12.35 18.14 15.52
N CYS A 355 -12.10 18.81 16.65
CA CYS A 355 -11.30 18.30 17.77
C CYS A 355 -12.11 18.13 19.05
N TYR A 356 -11.69 17.18 19.88
CA TYR A 356 -12.17 16.99 21.24
C TYR A 356 -11.14 17.47 22.25
N VAL A 357 -11.63 18.03 23.35
CA VAL A 357 -10.82 18.56 24.46
C VAL A 357 -10.78 17.56 25.62
N LEU A 358 -11.91 16.93 25.90
CA LEU A 358 -12.11 16.07 27.05
C LEU A 358 -12.98 14.87 26.67
N GLY A 359 -12.55 13.68 27.06
CA GLY A 359 -13.39 12.49 27.09
C GLY A 359 -13.89 12.29 28.52
N ILE A 360 -15.17 12.00 28.67
CA ILE A 360 -15.83 11.76 29.95
C ILE A 360 -16.28 10.30 29.99
N GLU A 361 -15.94 9.64 31.09
CA GLU A 361 -16.36 8.27 31.40
C GLU A 361 -17.37 8.27 32.53
N CYS A 362 -18.50 7.63 32.30
CA CYS A 362 -19.58 7.45 33.23
C CYS A 362 -19.55 5.99 33.74
N ASP A 363 -19.60 5.79 35.05
CA ASP A 363 -19.74 4.47 35.68
C ASP A 363 -21.16 3.88 35.49
N GLY A 364 -21.58 3.65 34.25
CA GLY A 364 -22.86 3.00 33.94
C GLY A 364 -22.93 1.54 34.40
N ARG A 365 -24.11 0.89 34.30
CA ARG A 365 -24.34 -0.54 34.65
C ARG A 365 -23.36 -1.54 34.01
N ALA A 366 -22.63 -1.12 32.97
CA ALA A 366 -21.57 -1.90 32.31
C ALA A 366 -20.28 -2.07 33.15
N TYR A 367 -20.16 -1.38 34.30
CA TYR A 367 -18.95 -1.37 35.14
C TYR A 367 -18.68 -2.68 35.91
N HIS A 368 -19.53 -3.71 35.81
CA HIS A 368 -19.62 -4.77 36.83
C HIS A 368 -19.20 -6.21 36.44
N THR A 369 -18.61 -6.47 35.27
CA THR A 369 -18.34 -7.87 34.87
C THR A 369 -16.96 -8.11 34.27
N ALA A 370 -15.89 -8.07 35.09
CA ALA A 370 -14.71 -8.93 34.91
C ALA A 370 -13.67 -8.80 36.08
N PRO A 371 -13.06 -9.91 36.54
CA PRO A 371 -11.91 -9.87 37.48
C PRO A 371 -10.67 -9.11 36.95
N THR A 372 -10.58 -8.91 35.63
CA THR A 372 -9.52 -8.18 34.92
C THR A 372 -9.90 -6.73 34.58
N ALA A 373 -11.10 -6.26 34.95
CA ALA A 373 -11.63 -4.95 34.56
C ALA A 373 -10.70 -3.79 34.94
N ARG A 374 -10.06 -3.83 36.10
CA ARG A 374 -9.17 -2.75 36.55
C ARG A 374 -7.87 -2.65 35.74
N ALA A 375 -7.25 -3.78 35.41
CA ALA A 375 -6.05 -3.80 34.58
C ALA A 375 -6.37 -3.37 33.15
N TYR A 376 -7.55 -3.79 32.66
CA TYR A 376 -8.10 -3.39 31.38
C TYR A 376 -8.39 -1.89 31.30
N ASP A 377 -8.96 -1.30 32.35
CA ASP A 377 -9.22 0.15 32.44
C ASP A 377 -7.95 0.99 32.40
N LEU A 378 -6.94 0.62 33.20
CA LEU A 378 -5.65 1.33 33.21
C LEU A 378 -4.97 1.26 31.84
N TRP A 379 -5.04 0.09 31.22
CA TRP A 379 -4.49 -0.13 29.90
C TRP A 379 -5.24 0.67 28.81
N ARG A 380 -6.57 0.65 28.83
CA ARG A 380 -7.43 1.40 27.90
C ARG A 380 -7.22 2.91 28.04
N GLN A 381 -7.20 3.42 29.27
CA GLN A 381 -6.94 4.83 29.55
C GLN A 381 -5.58 5.25 28.98
N ARG A 382 -4.51 4.47 29.22
CA ARG A 382 -3.18 4.76 28.70
C ARG A 382 -3.16 4.88 27.18
N ILE A 383 -3.92 4.04 26.47
CA ILE A 383 -4.01 4.11 25.01
C ILE A 383 -4.76 5.35 24.56
N LEU A 384 -5.91 5.68 25.18
CA LEU A 384 -6.66 6.89 24.84
C LEU A 384 -5.84 8.15 25.11
N GLU A 385 -5.09 8.19 26.22
CA GLU A 385 -4.18 9.28 26.55
C GLU A 385 -3.04 9.41 25.54
N ASP A 386 -2.44 8.30 25.10
CA ASP A 386 -1.47 8.29 23.99
C ASP A 386 -2.09 8.83 22.68
N ARG A 387 -3.40 8.66 22.48
CA ARG A 387 -4.18 9.24 21.36
C ARG A 387 -4.66 10.68 21.58
N GLY A 388 -4.12 11.35 22.61
CA GLY A 388 -4.34 12.76 22.90
C GLY A 388 -5.63 13.04 23.67
N TRP A 389 -6.30 12.03 24.21
CA TRP A 389 -7.44 12.23 25.10
C TRP A 389 -6.97 12.63 26.50
N ARG A 390 -7.65 13.61 27.08
CA ARG A 390 -7.74 13.73 28.53
C ARG A 390 -9.02 13.03 28.95
N ILE A 391 -8.92 12.05 29.86
CA ILE A 391 -10.09 11.34 30.38
C ILE A 391 -10.47 11.90 31.76
N HIS A 392 -11.75 12.19 31.94
CA HIS A 392 -12.33 12.60 33.22
C HIS A 392 -13.46 11.65 33.59
N ARG A 393 -13.34 11.00 34.76
CA ARG A 393 -14.32 10.01 35.21
C ARG A 393 -15.31 10.64 36.17
N ILE A 394 -16.60 10.37 35.94
CA ILE A 394 -17.70 10.80 36.79
C ILE A 394 -18.37 9.55 37.34
N TRP A 395 -18.55 9.53 38.65
CA TRP A 395 -19.29 8.47 39.33
C TRP A 395 -20.75 8.90 39.52
N SER A 396 -21.69 8.03 39.19
CA SER A 396 -23.14 8.22 39.23
C SER A 396 -23.62 8.55 40.64
N THR A 397 -22.93 8.00 41.64
CA THR A 397 -23.14 8.30 43.06
C THR A 397 -22.72 9.72 43.41
N ALA A 398 -21.54 10.16 42.96
CA ALA A 398 -21.04 11.52 43.18
C ALA A 398 -21.90 12.54 42.43
N TRP A 399 -22.25 12.25 41.18
CA TRP A 399 -23.12 13.10 40.36
C TRP A 399 -24.51 13.27 40.95
N ARG A 400 -25.07 12.21 41.55
CA ARG A 400 -26.38 12.30 42.21
C ARG A 400 -26.32 13.13 43.50
N GLN A 401 -25.19 13.10 44.22
CA GLN A 401 -25.02 13.83 45.47
C GLN A 401 -24.75 15.32 45.26
N ASP A 402 -23.87 15.65 44.31
CA ASP A 402 -23.42 17.02 44.05
C ASP A 402 -23.11 17.23 42.54
N PRO A 403 -24.15 17.33 41.69
CA PRO A 403 -23.96 17.54 40.26
C PRO A 403 -23.25 18.86 39.95
N GLU A 404 -23.53 19.91 40.71
CA GLU A 404 -22.91 21.22 40.58
C GLU A 404 -21.40 21.16 40.84
N GLY A 405 -20.96 20.51 41.92
CA GLY A 405 -19.54 20.32 42.21
C GLY A 405 -18.80 19.47 41.18
N GLU A 406 -19.45 18.46 40.60
CA GLU A 406 -18.88 17.69 39.48
C GLU A 406 -18.76 18.54 38.20
N LEU A 407 -19.76 19.38 37.89
CA LEU A 407 -19.67 20.32 36.77
C LEU A 407 -18.52 21.33 36.93
N GLU A 408 -18.30 21.85 38.14
CA GLU A 408 -17.16 22.74 38.42
C GLU A 408 -15.81 22.05 38.17
N LYS A 409 -15.71 20.76 38.52
CA LYS A 409 -14.50 19.96 38.23
C LYS A 409 -14.29 19.81 36.73
N ILE A 410 -15.34 19.51 35.97
CA ILE A 410 -15.29 19.41 34.50
C ILE A 410 -14.84 20.75 33.90
N GLU A 411 -15.43 21.86 34.35
CA GLU A 411 -15.10 23.19 33.85
C GLU A 411 -13.63 23.55 34.12
N ARG A 412 -13.12 23.26 35.33
CA ARG A 412 -11.72 23.48 35.67
C ARG A 412 -10.80 22.70 34.73
N VAL A 413 -11.06 21.41 34.53
CA VAL A 413 -10.25 20.56 33.64
C VAL A 413 -10.33 21.07 32.19
N MET A 414 -11.51 21.48 31.72
CA MET A 414 -11.68 22.06 30.39
C MET A 414 -10.84 23.33 30.21
N ARG A 415 -10.85 24.25 31.18
CA ARG A 415 -10.04 25.48 31.13
C ARG A 415 -8.54 25.17 31.09
N GLU A 416 -8.07 24.24 31.92
CA GLU A 416 -6.67 23.80 31.92
C GLU A 416 -6.26 23.22 30.56
N GLN A 417 -7.09 22.37 29.95
CA GLN A 417 -6.81 21.77 28.65
C GLN A 417 -6.81 22.78 27.51
N LEU A 418 -7.76 23.72 27.50
CA LEU A 418 -7.82 24.80 26.51
C LEU A 418 -6.59 25.72 26.63
N ALA A 419 -6.18 26.05 27.85
CA ALA A 419 -4.99 26.87 28.10
C ALA A 419 -3.71 26.17 27.63
N ALA A 420 -3.52 24.89 27.97
CA ALA A 420 -2.37 24.10 27.55
C ALA A 420 -2.26 24.02 26.01
N ARG A 421 -3.39 23.83 25.32
CA ARG A 421 -3.42 23.78 23.84
C ARG A 421 -3.08 25.11 23.18
N ARG A 422 -3.48 26.24 23.77
CA ARG A 422 -3.12 27.58 23.26
C ARG A 422 -1.60 27.80 23.33
N GLN A 423 -0.97 27.45 24.45
CA GLN A 423 0.49 27.55 24.63
C GLN A 423 1.26 26.66 23.63
N THR A 424 0.78 25.44 23.37
CA THR A 424 1.39 24.53 22.39
C THR A 424 1.27 25.06 20.96
N LYS A 425 0.13 25.65 20.56
CA LYS A 425 -0.03 26.28 19.24
C LYS A 425 0.92 27.47 19.05
N GLU A 426 1.11 28.28 20.10
CA GLU A 426 2.03 29.43 20.08
C GLU A 426 3.51 29.02 20.02
N GLN A 427 3.90 27.95 20.72
CA GLN A 427 5.28 27.44 20.70
C GLN A 427 5.67 26.72 19.40
N ILE A 428 4.72 26.04 18.73
CA ILE A 428 5.00 25.29 17.49
C ILE A 428 5.04 26.20 16.25
N GLY A 429 4.56 27.45 16.34
CA GLY A 429 4.83 28.48 15.33
C GLY A 429 4.59 28.00 13.89
N ILE A 430 3.33 27.77 13.54
CA ILE A 430 2.88 27.60 12.15
C ILE A 430 3.36 28.86 11.40
N ARG A 431 4.46 28.74 10.65
CA ARG A 431 4.70 29.60 9.50
C ARG A 431 3.63 29.21 8.49
N ASP A 432 2.63 30.06 8.32
CA ASP A 432 1.74 30.03 7.18
C ASP A 432 2.58 29.96 5.90
N ILE A 433 2.55 28.80 5.23
CA ILE A 433 3.08 28.63 3.87
C ILE A 433 2.03 29.20 2.91
N GLN A 434 1.73 30.49 3.05
CA GLN A 434 0.76 31.19 2.22
C GLN A 434 1.43 32.15 1.21
N GLU A 435 2.74 32.41 1.29
CA GLU A 435 3.41 33.44 0.47
C GLU A 435 4.46 32.93 -0.55
N SER A 436 4.51 31.63 -0.87
CA SER A 436 5.48 31.13 -1.88
C SER A 436 4.85 30.54 -3.15
N LEU A 437 3.62 30.93 -3.50
CA LEU A 437 2.97 30.52 -4.76
C LEU A 437 2.79 31.63 -5.79
N ASP A 438 3.15 32.87 -5.50
CA ASP A 438 3.10 33.98 -6.46
C ASP A 438 4.50 34.43 -6.90
N THR A 439 5.32 33.53 -7.45
CA THR A 439 6.39 33.89 -8.42
C THR A 439 7.00 32.63 -9.04
N VAL A 440 6.28 31.99 -9.96
CA VAL A 440 6.92 31.26 -11.07
C VAL A 440 6.08 31.53 -12.33
N SER A 441 6.27 32.71 -12.92
CA SER A 441 5.92 32.92 -14.32
C SER A 441 6.82 32.03 -15.16
N LEU A 442 6.23 31.08 -15.89
CA LEU A 442 6.91 30.33 -16.94
C LEU A 442 7.33 31.31 -18.06
N PRO A 443 8.55 31.21 -18.60
CA PRO A 443 9.01 32.08 -19.69
C PRO A 443 8.15 31.87 -20.94
N GLY A 444 7.74 32.99 -21.54
CA GLY A 444 6.67 33.09 -22.52
C GLY A 444 6.91 32.39 -23.85
N SER A 445 5.82 31.84 -24.38
CA SER A 445 5.61 31.68 -25.81
C SER A 445 5.34 33.06 -26.41
N ALA A 446 6.23 33.51 -27.29
CA ALA A 446 6.02 34.65 -28.15
C ALA A 446 4.81 34.39 -29.04
N ASP A 447 3.87 35.33 -29.08
CA ASP A 447 2.98 35.49 -30.22
C ASP A 447 2.70 36.97 -30.47
N HIS A 448 2.76 37.28 -31.76
CA HIS A 448 2.65 38.57 -32.40
C HIS A 448 1.37 39.35 -32.06
N GLU A 449 1.54 40.66 -31.88
CA GLU A 449 0.47 41.67 -31.98
C GLU A 449 -0.28 41.57 -33.32
N LEU A 450 -1.61 41.68 -33.30
CA LEU A 450 -2.36 42.54 -34.22
C LEU A 450 -3.71 42.95 -33.61
N ASN A 451 -3.95 44.26 -33.66
CA ASN A 451 -5.12 45.02 -33.22
C ASN A 451 -6.46 44.58 -33.83
N GLY A 452 -7.56 44.84 -33.11
CA GLY A 452 -8.90 44.89 -33.72
C GLY A 452 -10.04 45.09 -32.72
N ASN A 453 -10.57 46.31 -32.71
CA ASN A 453 -11.69 46.84 -31.93
C ASN A 453 -13.03 46.15 -32.24
N ASP A 454 -13.93 46.04 -31.25
CA ASP A 454 -15.37 46.43 -31.29
C ASP A 454 -16.21 45.65 -30.27
N GLY A 455 -17.07 46.39 -29.58
CA GLY A 455 -17.81 45.92 -28.40
C GLY A 455 -19.19 45.32 -28.67
N ALA A 456 -19.69 44.56 -27.69
CA ALA A 456 -21.11 44.40 -27.39
C ALA A 456 -21.31 43.74 -26.00
N LYS A 457 -22.37 44.15 -25.32
CA LYS A 457 -22.82 43.78 -23.95
C LYS A 457 -23.32 42.32 -23.80
N PRO A 458 -23.51 41.82 -22.56
CA PRO A 458 -23.59 40.40 -22.24
C PRO A 458 -25.01 39.82 -22.33
N ALA A 459 -25.11 38.51 -22.60
CA ALA A 459 -26.35 37.74 -22.56
C ALA A 459 -26.30 36.61 -21.52
N ALA A 460 -27.45 36.36 -20.92
CA ALA A 460 -27.68 35.69 -19.65
C ALA A 460 -27.83 34.16 -19.73
N VAL A 461 -27.71 33.56 -18.54
CA VAL A 461 -27.98 32.18 -18.13
C VAL A 461 -29.43 31.75 -18.41
N PRO A 462 -29.71 30.47 -18.69
CA PRO A 462 -31.00 29.88 -18.38
C PRO A 462 -30.91 28.75 -17.35
N ARG A 463 -31.96 28.70 -16.52
CA ARG A 463 -32.23 27.79 -15.41
C ARG A 463 -33.42 26.89 -15.79
N ALA A 464 -33.44 25.70 -15.19
CA ALA A 464 -34.51 24.72 -14.95
C ALA A 464 -35.92 24.88 -15.57
N VAL A 465 -36.50 23.75 -15.99
CA VAL A 465 -37.95 23.56 -16.19
C VAL A 465 -38.39 22.22 -15.59
N GLU A 466 -39.46 22.26 -14.79
CA GLU A 466 -40.22 21.15 -14.22
C GLU A 466 -41.54 20.91 -14.97
N ILE A 467 -41.89 19.62 -15.16
CA ILE A 467 -43.17 18.86 -15.15
C ILE A 467 -44.47 19.48 -15.73
N PRO A 468 -45.35 18.66 -16.35
CA PRO A 468 -46.59 18.32 -15.63
C PRO A 468 -47.08 16.86 -15.74
N ASN A 469 -48.01 16.54 -14.84
CA ASN A 469 -48.61 15.26 -14.46
C ASN A 469 -49.87 14.84 -15.26
N GLY A 470 -50.21 13.54 -15.17
CA GLY A 470 -51.55 12.94 -15.39
C GLY A 470 -51.58 11.94 -16.54
N GLY A 471 -52.09 10.70 -16.48
CA GLY A 471 -52.84 9.92 -15.49
C GLY A 471 -53.74 8.93 -16.25
N GLY A 472 -53.83 7.64 -15.86
CA GLY A 472 -54.99 6.77 -16.17
C GLY A 472 -54.79 5.39 -16.83
N VAL A 473 -54.70 4.35 -15.98
CA VAL A 473 -55.38 3.01 -15.95
C VAL A 473 -55.58 2.04 -17.16
N ASN A 474 -55.52 0.73 -16.80
CA ASN A 474 -55.98 -0.53 -17.44
C ASN A 474 -54.96 -1.23 -18.38
N GLY A 475 -54.72 -2.55 -18.39
CA GLY A 475 -55.21 -3.72 -17.66
C GLY A 475 -54.68 -5.00 -18.37
N ALA A 476 -54.42 -6.07 -17.60
CA ALA A 476 -54.34 -7.51 -17.94
C ALA A 476 -53.70 -8.01 -19.28
N SER A 477 -52.74 -8.95 -19.18
CA SER A 477 -52.97 -10.40 -19.35
C SER A 477 -51.69 -11.17 -19.74
N ALA A 478 -51.61 -12.40 -19.23
CA ALA A 478 -50.58 -13.41 -19.50
C ALA A 478 -50.60 -13.93 -20.95
N THR A 479 -49.47 -14.45 -21.43
CA THR A 479 -49.39 -15.64 -22.32
C THR A 479 -47.95 -16.13 -22.50
N GLU A 480 -47.81 -17.45 -22.51
CA GLU A 480 -46.62 -18.28 -22.72
C GLU A 480 -45.97 -18.10 -24.11
N PRO A 481 -44.73 -18.58 -24.33
CA PRO A 481 -44.26 -18.92 -25.67
C PRO A 481 -44.12 -20.44 -25.85
N SER A 482 -44.80 -20.93 -26.88
CA SER A 482 -44.64 -22.25 -27.49
C SER A 482 -43.47 -22.25 -28.49
N GLY A 483 -42.79 -23.39 -28.64
CA GLY A 483 -41.69 -23.58 -29.60
C GLY A 483 -42.14 -23.62 -31.08
N PRO A 484 -41.22 -23.94 -32.02
CA PRO A 484 -41.16 -25.33 -32.49
C PRO A 484 -39.76 -25.90 -32.84
N GLN A 485 -39.59 -27.19 -32.48
CA GLN A 485 -39.12 -28.39 -33.24
C GLN A 485 -38.22 -28.21 -34.48
N ARG A 486 -36.97 -28.72 -34.49
CA ARG A 486 -36.44 -30.10 -34.77
C ARG A 486 -36.06 -30.38 -36.24
N ALA A 487 -34.81 -30.81 -36.49
CA ALA A 487 -34.44 -32.14 -37.03
C ALA A 487 -32.88 -32.23 -37.18
N VAL A 488 -32.17 -33.05 -36.38
CA VAL A 488 -31.77 -34.48 -36.56
C VAL A 488 -30.45 -34.68 -37.33
N GLY A 489 -29.50 -35.37 -36.68
CA GLY A 489 -28.31 -35.99 -37.32
C GLY A 489 -27.13 -36.26 -36.37
N VAL A 490 -27.13 -37.43 -35.73
CA VAL A 490 -26.08 -38.13 -34.94
C VAL A 490 -25.84 -39.48 -35.71
N PRO A 491 -24.79 -40.36 -35.55
CA PRO A 491 -23.85 -40.61 -34.42
C PRO A 491 -22.35 -40.97 -34.74
N ASN A 492 -21.53 -40.95 -33.65
CA ASN A 492 -20.55 -41.96 -33.11
C ASN A 492 -19.37 -42.48 -34.00
N ASP A 493 -18.17 -42.88 -33.53
CA ASP A 493 -17.44 -42.98 -32.24
C ASP A 493 -15.93 -43.34 -32.56
N PRO A 494 -15.02 -43.64 -31.60
CA PRO A 494 -13.59 -43.23 -31.63
C PRO A 494 -12.53 -44.36 -31.81
N VAL A 495 -11.28 -44.07 -31.38
CA VAL A 495 -10.16 -44.96 -30.94
C VAL A 495 -8.95 -45.10 -31.89
N ALA A 496 -7.74 -44.79 -31.38
CA ALA A 496 -6.57 -45.71 -31.27
C ALA A 496 -5.20 -45.01 -31.26
N ALA A 497 -4.25 -45.60 -30.53
CA ALA A 497 -2.92 -45.11 -30.17
C ALA A 497 -1.75 -45.89 -30.84
N GLY A 498 -0.58 -45.23 -30.95
CA GLY A 498 0.79 -45.80 -30.99
C GLY A 498 1.37 -46.27 -32.35
N PRO A 499 2.70 -46.52 -32.50
CA PRO A 499 3.85 -46.28 -31.61
C PRO A 499 5.10 -45.61 -32.28
N ALA A 500 6.17 -45.45 -31.50
CA ALA A 500 7.48 -44.86 -31.82
C ALA A 500 8.40 -45.70 -32.75
N PRO A 501 9.56 -45.15 -33.17
CA PRO A 501 10.81 -45.93 -33.07
C PRO A 501 12.05 -45.15 -32.56
N GLN A 502 13.15 -45.91 -32.41
CA GLN A 502 14.25 -45.79 -31.47
C GLN A 502 15.54 -45.08 -31.98
N ARG A 503 16.28 -44.53 -31.01
CA ARG A 503 17.76 -44.33 -30.84
C ARG A 503 18.71 -44.48 -32.04
N ARG A 504 19.60 -43.47 -32.21
CA ARG A 504 21.06 -43.63 -32.40
C ARG A 504 21.85 -42.43 -31.83
N SER A 505 22.94 -42.74 -31.11
CA SER A 505 24.15 -41.93 -30.89
C SER A 505 25.34 -42.82 -31.34
N PRO A 506 26.62 -42.39 -31.47
CA PRO A 506 27.24 -41.10 -31.11
C PRO A 506 28.20 -40.53 -32.20
N ALA A 507 28.67 -39.28 -32.05
CA ALA A 507 30.00 -38.88 -32.55
C ALA A 507 30.51 -37.64 -31.81
N ARG A 508 31.66 -37.78 -31.14
CA ARG A 508 32.50 -36.69 -30.65
C ARG A 508 32.99 -35.87 -31.84
N LEU A 509 32.89 -34.54 -31.77
CA LEU A 509 33.77 -33.63 -32.50
C LEU A 509 33.96 -32.37 -31.66
N SER A 510 35.16 -32.24 -31.12
CA SER A 510 35.72 -31.02 -30.58
C SER A 510 35.66 -29.93 -31.65
N SER A 511 34.97 -28.84 -31.38
CA SER A 511 35.14 -27.60 -32.13
C SER A 511 35.08 -26.41 -31.18
N ARG A 512 36.25 -25.78 -31.01
CA ARG A 512 36.37 -24.39 -30.55
C ARG A 512 35.44 -23.54 -31.42
N PRO A 513 34.58 -22.68 -30.87
CA PRO A 513 33.83 -21.77 -31.72
C PRO A 513 34.75 -20.66 -32.21
N ALA A 514 34.65 -20.46 -33.51
CA ALA A 514 35.34 -19.49 -34.34
C ALA A 514 35.16 -18.04 -33.84
N SER A 515 36.22 -17.29 -34.09
CA SER A 515 36.30 -15.83 -34.10
C SER A 515 35.08 -15.19 -34.75
N GLN A 516 34.28 -14.47 -33.97
CA GLN A 516 33.34 -13.47 -34.47
C GLN A 516 34.05 -12.12 -34.56
N GLN A 517 34.38 -11.72 -35.78
CA GLN A 517 34.70 -10.34 -36.12
C GLN A 517 33.42 -9.51 -36.05
N GLY A 518 33.32 -8.64 -35.06
CA GLY A 518 32.30 -7.61 -34.92
C GLY A 518 32.86 -6.47 -34.06
N ARG A 519 32.77 -5.23 -34.58
CA ARG A 519 33.08 -3.92 -33.95
C ARG A 519 33.90 -3.98 -32.65
N ALA A 520 35.18 -3.55 -32.73
CA ALA A 520 36.09 -3.24 -31.62
C ALA A 520 35.50 -3.56 -30.23
N GLY A 521 35.60 -4.83 -29.84
CA GLY A 521 34.97 -5.35 -28.63
C GLY A 521 35.45 -4.58 -27.41
N ASP A 522 34.49 -4.06 -26.65
CA ASP A 522 34.70 -3.46 -25.35
C ASP A 522 35.56 -4.38 -24.45
N LYS A 523 36.80 -3.97 -24.20
CA LYS A 523 37.81 -4.75 -23.46
C LYS A 523 37.31 -5.16 -22.07
N LEU A 524 36.47 -4.32 -21.45
CA LEU A 524 35.90 -4.61 -20.14
C LEU A 524 34.90 -5.78 -20.21
N THR A 525 34.01 -5.76 -21.20
CA THR A 525 33.06 -6.85 -21.43
C THR A 525 33.78 -8.16 -21.79
N ALA A 526 34.86 -8.10 -22.56
CA ALA A 526 35.68 -9.27 -22.89
C ALA A 526 36.34 -9.90 -21.64
N SER A 527 36.96 -9.09 -20.79
CA SER A 527 37.59 -9.58 -19.56
C SER A 527 36.57 -10.16 -18.56
N ILE A 528 35.36 -9.59 -18.49
CA ILE A 528 34.28 -10.19 -17.67
C ILE A 528 33.84 -11.53 -18.26
N ALA A 529 33.77 -11.66 -19.58
CA ALA A 529 33.36 -12.89 -20.24
C ALA A 529 34.35 -14.05 -20.01
N GLU A 530 35.65 -13.77 -19.91
CA GLU A 530 36.71 -14.75 -19.68
C GLU A 530 36.68 -15.34 -18.26
N GLU A 531 36.29 -14.55 -17.27
CA GLU A 531 36.22 -14.97 -15.86
C GLU A 531 34.92 -15.71 -15.50
N LEU A 532 33.95 -15.75 -16.41
CA LEU A 532 32.66 -16.42 -16.18
C LEU A 532 32.75 -17.93 -16.49
N PRO A 533 32.24 -18.81 -15.61
CA PRO A 533 32.19 -20.24 -15.90
C PRO A 533 31.23 -20.53 -17.07
N THR A 534 31.48 -21.61 -17.81
CA THR A 534 30.67 -22.01 -18.97
C THR A 534 29.19 -22.22 -18.63
N THR A 535 28.89 -22.60 -17.39
CA THR A 535 27.52 -22.76 -16.87
C THR A 535 26.77 -21.44 -16.72
N ALA A 536 27.45 -20.32 -16.49
CA ALA A 536 26.81 -19.00 -16.32
C ALA A 536 26.09 -18.55 -17.59
N TRP A 537 26.55 -18.98 -18.77
CA TRP A 537 25.97 -18.58 -20.05
C TRP A 537 24.61 -19.23 -20.37
N LYS A 538 24.09 -20.11 -19.51
CA LYS A 538 22.76 -20.71 -19.64
C LYS A 538 21.77 -19.99 -18.73
N CYS A 539 20.64 -19.57 -19.30
CA CYS A 539 19.55 -18.98 -18.53
C CYS A 539 18.94 -20.02 -17.58
N PRO A 540 18.84 -19.76 -16.27
CA PRO A 540 18.31 -20.74 -15.31
C PRO A 540 16.81 -21.02 -15.49
N LYS A 541 16.08 -20.13 -16.18
CA LYS A 541 14.63 -20.28 -16.43
C LYS A 541 14.30 -21.15 -17.64
N CYS A 542 15.10 -21.07 -18.71
CA CYS A 542 14.76 -21.71 -20.00
C CYS A 542 15.94 -22.43 -20.66
N SER A 543 17.10 -22.49 -19.99
CA SER A 543 18.35 -23.13 -20.46
C SER A 543 18.94 -22.58 -21.76
N ALA A 544 18.31 -21.56 -22.35
CA ALA A 544 18.81 -20.88 -23.54
C ALA A 544 20.08 -20.06 -23.26
N ARG A 545 20.81 -19.72 -24.32
CA ARG A 545 22.04 -18.94 -24.22
C ARG A 545 21.75 -17.52 -23.76
N SER A 546 22.60 -17.01 -22.88
CA SER A 546 22.56 -15.64 -22.40
C SER A 546 23.65 -14.80 -23.08
N LYS A 547 23.46 -13.48 -23.09
CA LYS A 547 24.39 -12.49 -23.60
C LYS A 547 24.80 -11.56 -22.46
N LEU A 548 26.10 -11.32 -22.31
CA LEU A 548 26.63 -10.39 -21.31
C LEU A 548 26.41 -8.94 -21.77
N GLU A 549 25.86 -8.12 -20.88
CA GLU A 549 25.64 -6.69 -21.08
C GLU A 549 26.05 -5.92 -19.81
N ILE A 550 26.58 -4.71 -19.99
CA ILE A 550 26.89 -3.78 -18.90
C ILE A 550 25.79 -2.71 -18.88
N GLY A 551 24.96 -2.75 -17.84
CA GLY A 551 23.89 -1.77 -17.62
C GLY A 551 24.17 -0.84 -16.43
N ARG A 552 23.18 -0.01 -16.10
CA ARG A 552 23.25 0.97 -15.01
C ARG A 552 23.56 0.33 -13.65
N TYR A 553 23.05 -0.87 -13.39
CA TYR A 553 23.21 -1.61 -12.12
C TYR A 553 24.45 -2.51 -12.08
N GLY A 554 25.30 -2.44 -13.09
CA GLY A 554 26.46 -3.29 -13.27
C GLY A 554 26.27 -4.39 -14.33
N PRO A 555 27.27 -5.28 -14.48
CA PRO A 555 27.26 -6.33 -15.49
C PRO A 555 26.25 -7.45 -15.20
N PHE A 556 25.54 -7.91 -16.23
CA PHE A 556 24.54 -8.98 -16.13
C PHE A 556 24.44 -9.80 -17.43
N LEU A 557 23.95 -11.03 -17.31
CA LEU A 557 23.68 -11.97 -18.39
C LEU A 557 22.18 -11.92 -18.73
N LYS A 558 21.86 -11.46 -19.93
CA LYS A 558 20.50 -11.35 -20.47
C LYS A 558 20.14 -12.57 -21.30
N CYS A 559 19.00 -13.19 -21.05
CA CYS A 559 18.53 -14.30 -21.87
C CYS A 559 18.34 -13.88 -23.35
N ALA A 560 18.81 -14.69 -24.30
CA ALA A 560 18.67 -14.40 -25.73
C ALA A 560 17.32 -14.84 -26.34
N THR A 561 16.50 -15.61 -25.60
CA THR A 561 15.21 -16.10 -26.10
C THR A 561 14.17 -14.99 -26.13
N SER A 562 13.56 -14.77 -27.31
CA SER A 562 12.41 -13.90 -27.48
C SER A 562 11.25 -14.34 -26.57
N GLY A 563 10.88 -13.49 -25.61
CA GLY A 563 9.83 -13.74 -24.61
C GLY A 563 10.33 -14.08 -23.20
N CYS A 564 11.64 -14.35 -23.02
CA CYS A 564 12.22 -14.60 -21.70
C CYS A 564 12.98 -13.35 -21.21
N GLN A 565 12.44 -12.65 -20.21
CA GLN A 565 13.03 -11.43 -19.64
C GLN A 565 13.98 -11.70 -18.45
N HIS A 566 14.41 -12.94 -18.27
CA HIS A 566 15.26 -13.31 -17.13
C HIS A 566 16.70 -12.83 -17.32
N ASN A 567 17.24 -12.19 -16.29
CA ASN A 567 18.61 -11.65 -16.25
C ASN A 567 19.33 -12.15 -14.99
N VAL A 568 20.59 -12.54 -15.12
CA VAL A 568 21.43 -12.99 -14.00
C VAL A 568 22.56 -12.00 -13.79
N SER A 569 22.67 -11.43 -12.59
CA SER A 569 23.71 -10.45 -12.28
C SER A 569 25.07 -11.13 -12.04
N VAL A 570 26.17 -10.55 -12.54
CA VAL A 570 27.52 -11.11 -12.37
C VAL A 570 28.04 -10.84 -10.96
N GLU A 571 28.49 -11.85 -10.23
CA GLU A 571 28.93 -11.71 -8.84
C GLU A 571 30.05 -10.68 -8.62
N VAL A 572 30.00 -9.97 -7.50
CA VAL A 572 30.98 -8.93 -7.14
C VAL A 572 32.40 -9.49 -7.05
N GLY A 573 32.56 -10.74 -6.59
CA GLY A 573 33.86 -11.40 -6.51
C GLY A 573 34.53 -11.59 -7.88
N VAL A 574 33.75 -11.98 -8.90
CA VAL A 574 34.23 -12.09 -10.29
C VAL A 574 34.65 -10.71 -10.81
N LEU A 575 33.82 -9.70 -10.58
CA LEU A 575 34.10 -8.33 -11.00
C LEU A 575 35.34 -7.74 -10.31
N GLY A 576 35.59 -8.08 -9.05
CA GLY A 576 36.79 -7.68 -8.33
C GLY A 576 38.07 -8.22 -8.98
N LYS A 577 38.07 -9.49 -9.41
CA LYS A 577 39.20 -10.10 -10.14
C LYS A 577 39.47 -9.40 -11.46
N VAL A 578 38.41 -9.08 -12.21
CA VAL A 578 38.52 -8.35 -13.48
C VAL A 578 39.16 -6.97 -13.30
N LEU A 579 38.76 -6.23 -12.27
CA LEU A 579 39.35 -4.90 -11.98
C LEU A 579 40.85 -5.00 -11.64
N GLN A 580 41.24 -6.03 -10.89
CA GLN A 580 42.65 -6.29 -10.58
C GLN A 580 43.45 -6.67 -11.83
N ALA A 581 42.92 -7.58 -12.66
CA ALA A 581 43.56 -8.03 -13.89
C ALA A 581 43.75 -6.89 -14.91
N LEU A 582 42.77 -5.97 -14.99
CA LEU A 582 42.85 -4.78 -15.85
C LEU A 582 43.72 -3.65 -15.26
N GLY A 583 44.16 -3.77 -14.01
CA GLY A 583 44.99 -2.77 -13.33
C GLY A 583 44.25 -1.45 -13.08
N ILE A 584 42.94 -1.52 -12.83
CA ILE A 584 42.09 -0.34 -12.72
C ILE A 584 42.33 0.40 -11.40
N THR A 585 42.77 1.66 -11.49
CA THR A 585 43.11 2.48 -10.31
C THR A 585 42.12 3.60 -10.05
N CYS A 586 42.13 4.11 -8.81
CA CYS A 586 41.28 5.19 -8.37
C CYS A 586 41.76 6.51 -8.99
N PRO A 587 40.92 7.26 -9.71
CA PRO A 587 41.32 8.48 -10.40
C PRO A 587 41.71 9.62 -9.44
N LYS A 588 41.30 9.55 -8.16
CA LYS A 588 41.54 10.59 -7.17
C LYS A 588 42.84 10.39 -6.37
N CYS A 589 43.21 9.14 -6.08
CA CYS A 589 44.31 8.86 -5.15
C CYS A 589 45.28 7.75 -5.61
N GLY A 590 45.07 7.17 -6.80
CA GLY A 590 45.92 6.13 -7.38
C GLY A 590 45.85 4.76 -6.68
N ALA A 591 45.07 4.62 -5.60
CA ALA A 591 44.89 3.34 -4.93
C ALA A 591 44.08 2.36 -5.80
N GLN A 592 44.16 1.06 -5.50
CA GLN A 592 43.38 0.04 -6.20
C GLN A 592 41.87 0.29 -6.09
N THR A 593 41.14 -0.13 -7.11
CA THR A 593 39.68 -0.11 -7.08
C THR A 593 39.12 -1.48 -6.71
N VAL A 594 37.94 -1.48 -6.11
CA VAL A 594 37.20 -2.67 -5.72
C VAL A 594 35.81 -2.62 -6.33
N ALA A 595 35.28 -3.79 -6.69
CA ALA A 595 33.87 -3.93 -7.01
C ALA A 595 33.09 -3.99 -5.70
N ALA A 596 32.03 -3.20 -5.57
CA ALA A 596 31.18 -3.17 -4.38
C ALA A 596 29.70 -3.21 -4.78
N GLN A 597 28.85 -3.69 -3.87
CA GLN A 597 27.40 -3.66 -3.99
C GLN A 597 26.87 -2.44 -3.26
N GLY A 598 26.15 -1.56 -3.97
CA GLY A 598 25.44 -0.42 -3.41
C GLY A 598 23.93 -0.52 -3.64
N PRO A 599 23.15 0.44 -3.10
CA PRO A 599 21.69 0.50 -3.25
C PRO A 599 21.25 0.71 -4.71
N LEU A 600 22.09 1.38 -5.52
CA LEU A 600 21.90 1.60 -6.96
C LEU A 600 22.59 0.52 -7.82
N GLY A 601 22.82 -0.67 -7.28
CA GLY A 601 23.52 -1.75 -7.96
C GLY A 601 25.03 -1.75 -7.72
N LYS A 602 25.75 -2.51 -8.55
CA LYS A 602 27.20 -2.68 -8.40
C LYS A 602 27.92 -1.43 -8.89
N PHE A 603 29.00 -1.06 -8.21
CA PHE A 603 29.83 0.07 -8.59
C PHE A 603 31.31 -0.21 -8.35
N VAL A 604 32.17 0.65 -8.88
CA VAL A 604 33.62 0.56 -8.74
C VAL A 604 34.07 1.63 -7.74
N GLY A 605 34.51 1.22 -6.56
CA GLY A 605 34.91 2.10 -5.46
C GLY A 605 36.42 2.09 -5.19
N CYS A 606 36.92 3.08 -4.48
CA CYS A 606 38.31 3.10 -4.01
C CYS A 606 38.52 2.14 -2.83
N SER A 607 39.63 1.40 -2.81
CA SER A 607 40.00 0.54 -1.68
C SER A 607 40.34 1.30 -0.39
N LYS A 608 40.66 2.60 -0.48
CA LYS A 608 40.91 3.50 0.67
C LYS A 608 39.64 4.20 1.18
N TYR A 609 38.46 3.63 0.96
CA TYR A 609 37.25 4.12 1.61
C TYR A 609 37.33 3.87 3.12
N PRO A 610 36.93 4.81 4.00
CA PRO A 610 36.21 6.08 3.74
C PRO A 610 37.10 7.31 3.45
N GLN A 611 38.44 7.20 3.53
CA GLN A 611 39.37 8.32 3.35
C GLN A 611 39.37 8.86 1.90
N CYS A 612 39.07 8.01 0.93
CA CYS A 612 38.83 8.37 -0.47
C CYS A 612 37.46 7.87 -0.92
N ARG A 613 36.51 8.79 -1.12
CA ARG A 613 35.14 8.50 -1.57
C ARG A 613 34.95 8.51 -3.09
N ALA A 614 36.04 8.37 -3.85
CA ALA A 614 35.94 8.29 -5.30
C ALA A 614 35.32 6.94 -5.70
N GLY A 615 34.30 6.99 -6.55
CA GLY A 615 33.68 5.84 -7.16
C GLY A 615 33.12 6.21 -8.53
N ARG A 616 32.87 5.19 -9.35
CA ARG A 616 32.28 5.34 -10.69
C ARG A 616 31.37 4.15 -10.99
N SER A 617 30.45 4.36 -11.92
CA SER A 617 29.58 3.31 -12.45
C SER A 617 30.35 2.38 -13.39
N TRP A 618 29.79 1.19 -13.65
CA TRP A 618 30.35 0.26 -14.63
C TRP A 618 30.22 0.78 -16.07
N LEU A 619 29.24 1.63 -16.36
CA LEU A 619 29.09 2.29 -17.67
C LEU A 619 30.22 3.31 -17.89
N GLU A 620 30.52 4.13 -16.88
CA GLU A 620 31.64 5.08 -16.95
C GLU A 620 32.97 4.35 -17.09
N LEU A 621 33.19 3.27 -16.31
CA LEU A 621 34.41 2.46 -16.44
C LEU A 621 34.53 1.83 -17.83
N ARG A 622 33.43 1.32 -18.39
CA ARG A 622 33.41 0.75 -19.75
C ARG A 622 33.89 1.76 -20.78
N ASP A 623 33.39 2.98 -20.71
CA ASP A 623 33.74 4.04 -21.65
C ASP A 623 35.19 4.51 -21.45
N GLU A 624 35.70 4.55 -20.21
CA GLU A 624 37.10 4.84 -19.87
C GLU A 624 38.07 3.78 -20.43
N VAL A 625 37.76 2.49 -20.22
CA VAL A 625 38.54 1.36 -20.71
C VAL A 625 38.51 1.30 -22.24
N GLY A 626 37.36 1.61 -22.86
CA GLY A 626 37.23 1.75 -24.31
C GLY A 626 38.10 2.86 -24.90
N ARG A 627 38.37 3.92 -24.13
CA ARG A 627 39.28 5.02 -24.47
C ARG A 627 40.75 4.75 -24.10
N GLY A 628 41.07 3.57 -23.57
CA GLY A 628 42.42 3.16 -23.22
C GLY A 628 42.94 3.68 -21.87
N ARG A 629 42.07 4.24 -21.02
CA ARG A 629 42.44 4.66 -19.66
C ARG A 629 42.36 3.46 -18.70
N ARG A 630 43.30 3.35 -17.76
CA ARG A 630 43.36 2.33 -16.72
C ARG A 630 43.36 2.98 -15.34
#